data_AF-A0A7W4EWD9-F1
#
_entry.id   AF-A0A7W4EWD9-F1
#
_cell.length_a   1.000
_cell.length_b   1.000
_cell.length_c   1.000
_cell.angle_alpha   90.00
_cell.angle_beta   90.00
_cell.angle_gamma   90.00
#
_symmetry.space_group_name_H-M   'P 1'
#
loop_
_entity.id
_entity.type
_entity.pdbx_description
1 polymer ?
#
loop_
_entity_poly.entity_id
_entity_poly.type
_entity_poly.pdbx_seq_one_letter_code
_entity_poly.pdbx_strand_id
1 'polypeptide(L)'
;MEEQTTIEAGQVVQMTSTEFRKHPGRAFELVKSGQPVAISYRGELFDIVLREDDELEITPELLEAIRESREQYARGEYISFKTHEELQAWLDSLQ
;
A
#
# COMPACT_ATOMS: atom_id res chain seq x y z
N MET A 1 22.91 -9.67 8.09
CA MET A 1 21.55 -9.63 8.65
C MET A 1 20.81 -8.65 7.77
N GLU A 2 20.23 -9.14 6.68
CA GLU A 2 19.36 -8.34 5.82
C GLU A 2 17.99 -8.98 5.93
N GLU A 3 17.11 -8.23 6.58
CA GLU A 3 15.76 -8.62 6.95
C GLU A 3 14.94 -8.66 5.66
N GLN A 4 14.67 -9.86 5.17
CA GLN A 4 13.71 -10.07 4.09
C GLN A 4 12.33 -9.75 4.64
N THR A 5 11.82 -8.56 4.28
CA THR A 5 10.43 -8.20 4.53
C THR A 5 9.55 -9.19 3.76
N THR A 6 8.96 -10.12 4.50
CA THR A 6 7.97 -11.07 4.00
C THR A 6 6.72 -10.27 3.67
N ILE A 7 6.43 -10.08 2.38
CA ILE A 7 5.13 -9.59 1.93
C ILE A 7 4.15 -10.75 2.07
N GLU A 8 3.13 -10.58 2.91
CA GLU A 8 2.08 -11.57 3.12
C GLU A 8 1.41 -11.92 1.79
N ALA A 9 1.46 -13.20 1.43
CA ALA A 9 1.06 -13.70 0.12
C ALA A 9 -0.47 -13.70 -0.05
N GLY A 10 -1.02 -12.57 -0.49
CA GLY A 10 -1.98 -12.64 -1.60
C GLY A 10 -1.28 -13.37 -2.74
N GLN A 11 -1.89 -14.44 -3.28
CA GLN A 11 -1.22 -15.39 -4.18
C GLN A 11 -0.62 -14.66 -5.41
N VAL A 12 0.68 -14.36 -5.37
CA VAL A 12 1.39 -13.64 -6.43
C VAL A 12 1.30 -14.45 -7.73
N VAL A 13 0.75 -13.85 -8.78
CA VAL A 13 0.64 -14.50 -10.08
C VAL A 13 2.01 -14.45 -10.75
N GLN A 14 2.67 -15.60 -10.82
CA GLN A 14 3.96 -15.72 -11.51
C GLN A 14 3.74 -15.99 -13.00
N MET A 15 4.45 -15.22 -13.83
CA MET A 15 4.47 -15.38 -15.28
C MET A 15 5.91 -15.55 -15.75
N THR A 16 6.14 -16.40 -16.75
CA THR A 16 7.44 -16.45 -17.41
C THR A 16 7.63 -15.23 -18.31
N SER A 17 8.88 -14.86 -18.57
CA SER A 17 9.23 -13.83 -19.55
C SER A 17 8.65 -14.10 -20.94
N THR A 18 8.43 -15.37 -21.30
CA THR A 18 7.79 -15.78 -22.56
C THR A 18 6.29 -15.50 -22.54
N GLU A 19 5.60 -15.84 -21.47
CA GLU A 19 4.16 -15.60 -21.32
C GLU A 19 3.85 -14.11 -21.27
N PHE A 20 4.65 -13.33 -20.53
CA PHE A 20 4.52 -11.88 -20.49
C PHE A 20 4.66 -11.25 -21.89
N ARG A 21 5.64 -11.69 -22.69
CA ARG A 21 5.81 -11.18 -24.07
C ARG A 21 4.64 -11.53 -25.00
N LYS A 22 4.00 -12.69 -24.80
CA LYS A 22 2.85 -13.12 -25.61
C LYS A 22 1.55 -12.42 -25.20
N HIS A 23 1.38 -12.13 -23.92
CA HIS A 23 0.13 -11.60 -23.36
C HIS A 23 0.39 -10.48 -22.33
N PRO A 24 1.04 -9.36 -22.72
CA PRO A 24 1.38 -8.29 -21.77
C PRO A 24 0.14 -7.65 -21.13
N GLY A 25 -0.95 -7.52 -21.91
CA GLY A 25 -2.21 -6.96 -21.40
C GLY A 25 -2.80 -7.72 -20.21
N ARG A 26 -2.67 -9.05 -20.18
CA ARG A 26 -3.15 -9.86 -19.05
C ARG A 26 -2.43 -9.49 -17.75
N ALA A 27 -1.13 -9.25 -17.81
CA ALA A 27 -0.35 -8.87 -16.65
C ALA A 27 -0.80 -7.50 -16.11
N PHE A 28 -1.02 -6.53 -16.99
CA PHE A 28 -1.49 -5.20 -16.58
C PHE A 28 -2.89 -5.21 -15.98
N GLU A 29 -3.82 -5.98 -16.55
CA GLU A 29 -5.18 -6.07 -16.00
C GLU A 29 -5.20 -6.75 -14.61
N LEU A 30 -4.33 -7.75 -14.39
CA LEU A 30 -4.15 -8.34 -13.07
C LEU A 30 -3.65 -7.30 -12.05
N VAL A 31 -2.60 -6.55 -12.39
CA VAL A 31 -2.07 -5.51 -11.50
C VAL A 31 -3.10 -4.40 -11.22
N LYS A 32 -3.85 -3.96 -12.24
CA LYS A 32 -4.96 -3.00 -12.05
C LYS A 32 -6.07 -3.52 -11.13
N SER A 33 -6.31 -4.82 -11.11
CA SER A 33 -7.27 -5.45 -10.20
C SER A 33 -6.78 -5.57 -8.76
N GLY A 34 -5.55 -5.11 -8.47
CA GLY A 34 -4.90 -5.26 -7.17
C GLY A 34 -4.21 -6.61 -6.96
N GLN A 35 -4.08 -7.44 -8.02
CA GLN A 35 -3.40 -8.72 -7.93
C GLN A 35 -1.90 -8.56 -8.25
N PRO A 36 -0.98 -8.92 -7.33
CA PRO A 36 0.45 -8.83 -7.58
C PRO A 36 0.88 -9.78 -8.70
N VAL A 37 1.74 -9.30 -9.59
CA VAL A 37 2.30 -10.09 -10.70
C VAL A 37 3.82 -10.03 -10.68
N ALA A 38 4.47 -11.19 -10.74
CA ALA A 38 5.92 -11.31 -10.87
C ALA A 38 6.30 -12.00 -12.19
N ILE A 39 7.31 -11.46 -12.88
CA ILE A 39 7.86 -12.01 -14.12
C ILE A 39 9.17 -12.73 -13.80
N SER A 40 9.26 -14.02 -14.14
CA SER A 40 10.52 -14.76 -14.12
C SER A 40 11.34 -14.52 -15.38
N TYR A 41 12.58 -14.06 -15.23
CA TYR A 41 13.55 -13.91 -16.31
C TYR A 41 14.95 -14.33 -15.85
N ARG A 42 15.57 -15.29 -16.56
CA ARG A 42 16.92 -15.81 -16.27
C ARG A 42 17.13 -16.25 -14.80
N GLY A 43 16.11 -16.79 -14.16
CA GLY A 43 16.16 -17.27 -12.77
C GLY A 43 15.87 -16.20 -11.72
N GLU A 44 15.67 -14.95 -12.13
CA GLU A 44 15.28 -13.84 -11.25
C GLU A 44 13.80 -13.52 -11.41
N LEU A 45 13.20 -12.91 -10.39
CA LEU A 45 11.81 -12.45 -10.38
C LEU A 45 11.78 -10.92 -10.39
N PHE A 46 10.92 -10.35 -11.23
CA PHE A 46 10.69 -8.91 -11.37
C PHE A 46 9.21 -8.61 -11.14
N ASP A 47 8.89 -7.71 -10.22
CA ASP A 47 7.49 -7.33 -9.98
C ASP A 47 7.00 -6.29 -10.98
N ILE A 48 5.75 -6.42 -11.40
CA ILE A 48 5.03 -5.40 -12.16
C ILE A 48 4.17 -4.61 -11.18
N VAL A 49 4.42 -3.31 -11.08
CA VAL A 49 3.67 -2.41 -10.22
C VAL A 49 3.00 -1.35 -11.09
N LEU A 50 1.70 -1.16 -10.87
CA LEU A 50 0.99 -0.03 -11.44
C LEU A 50 1.48 1.21 -10.70
N ARG A 51 2.08 2.15 -11.44
CA ARG A 51 2.40 3.46 -10.88
C ARG A 51 1.09 4.22 -10.71
N GLU A 52 0.72 4.49 -9.48
CA GLU A 52 -0.32 5.46 -9.15
C GLU A 52 0.25 6.86 -9.40
N ASP A 53 -0.55 7.75 -9.97
CA ASP A 53 -0.20 9.16 -10.19
C ASP A 53 -0.39 9.99 -8.90
N ASP A 54 -0.71 9.33 -7.79
CA ASP A 54 -0.71 9.96 -6.48
C ASP A 54 0.76 10.15 -6.05
N GLU A 55 1.31 11.28 -6.47
CA GLU A 55 2.45 11.94 -5.86
C GLU A 55 2.10 12.29 -4.41
N LEU A 56 1.98 11.29 -3.53
CA LEU A 56 2.29 11.49 -2.11
C LEU A 56 3.79 11.73 -2.03
N GLU A 57 4.20 12.94 -2.41
CA GLU A 57 5.55 13.42 -2.15
C GLU A 57 5.74 13.43 -0.63
N ILE A 58 6.74 12.70 -0.16
CA ILE A 58 7.10 12.72 1.26
C ILE A 58 7.73 14.09 1.54
N THR A 59 6.90 15.06 1.90
CA THR A 59 7.36 16.40 2.25
C THR A 59 7.90 16.41 3.69
N PRO A 60 8.84 17.32 4.01
CA PRO A 60 9.27 17.52 5.40
C PRO A 60 8.11 17.84 6.35
N GLU A 61 7.12 18.61 5.89
CA GLU A 61 5.92 18.95 6.66
C GLU A 61 5.09 17.70 7.00
N LEU A 62 4.92 16.79 6.04
CA LEU A 62 4.21 15.52 6.27
C LEU A 62 4.94 14.65 7.30
N LEU A 63 6.27 14.58 7.24
CA LEU A 63 7.07 13.82 8.22
C LEU A 63 6.96 14.42 9.63
N GLU A 64 6.95 15.73 9.73
CA GLU A 64 6.77 16.44 11.00
C GLU A 64 5.37 16.20 11.58
N ALA A 65 4.31 16.27 10.76
CA ALA A 65 2.94 15.97 11.19
C ALA A 65 2.79 14.51 11.66
N ILE A 66 3.43 13.55 10.99
CA ILE A 66 3.45 12.14 11.41
C ILE A 66 4.17 11.99 12.75
N ARG A 67 5.32 12.67 12.93
CA ARG A 67 6.08 12.65 14.18
C ARG A 67 5.24 13.20 15.33
N GLU A 68 4.64 14.36 15.14
CA GLU A 68 3.78 14.99 16.14
C GLU A 68 2.60 14.08 16.51
N SER A 69 1.92 13.51 15.51
CA SER A 69 0.80 12.58 15.74
C SER A 69 1.20 11.37 16.57
N ARG A 70 2.40 10.80 16.33
CA ARG A 70 2.93 9.69 17.12
C ARG A 70 3.22 10.08 18.56
N GLU A 71 3.74 11.28 18.79
CA GLU A 71 3.98 11.79 20.14
C GLU A 71 2.68 12.08 20.89
N GLN A 72 1.69 12.70 20.23
CA GLN A 72 0.35 12.92 20.77
C GLN A 72 -0.28 11.59 21.21
N TYR A 73 -0.22 10.57 20.34
CA TYR A 73 -0.68 9.23 20.68
C TYR A 73 0.03 8.64 21.89
N ALA A 74 1.37 8.76 21.96
CA ALA A 74 2.16 8.29 23.10
C ALA A 74 1.83 9.02 24.41
N ARG A 75 1.43 10.29 24.33
CA ARG A 75 0.95 11.09 25.48
C ARG A 75 -0.51 10.84 25.83
N GLY A 76 -1.24 10.04 25.05
CA GLY A 76 -2.68 9.81 25.24
C GLY A 76 -3.56 10.97 24.77
N GLU A 77 -3.02 11.86 23.93
CA GLU A 77 -3.73 13.01 23.34
C GLU A 77 -4.52 12.56 22.11
N TYR A 78 -5.45 11.62 22.31
CA TYR A 78 -6.33 11.12 21.26
C TYR A 78 -7.77 10.95 21.77
N ILE A 79 -8.70 11.00 20.84
CA ILE A 79 -10.10 10.63 21.08
C ILE A 79 -10.31 9.27 20.41
N SER A 80 -10.98 8.35 21.12
CA SER A 80 -11.31 7.02 20.58
C SER A 80 -12.81 6.79 20.64
N PHE A 81 -13.31 6.12 19.61
CA PHE A 81 -14.72 5.74 19.48
C PHE A 81 -14.79 4.24 19.29
N LYS A 82 -15.84 3.60 19.81
CA LYS A 82 -16.01 2.14 19.70
C LYS A 82 -16.81 1.76 18.46
N THR A 83 -17.64 2.67 17.97
CA THR A 83 -18.45 2.44 16.78
C THR A 83 -18.37 3.62 15.81
N HIS A 84 -18.72 3.34 14.55
CA HIS A 84 -18.75 4.36 13.52
C HIS A 84 -19.83 5.43 13.80
N GLU A 85 -20.96 5.03 14.38
CA GLU A 85 -22.05 5.95 14.75
C GLU A 85 -21.60 6.96 15.81
N GLU A 86 -20.82 6.53 16.81
CA GLU A 86 -20.26 7.42 17.84
C GLU A 86 -19.30 8.46 17.23
N LEU A 87 -18.43 8.03 16.31
CA LEU A 87 -17.53 8.91 15.59
C LEU A 87 -18.31 9.93 14.74
N GLN A 88 -19.32 9.46 14.00
CA GLN A 88 -20.12 10.32 13.13
C GLN A 88 -20.87 11.39 13.93
N ALA A 89 -21.50 11.01 15.05
CA ALA A 89 -22.20 11.96 15.91
C ALA A 89 -21.26 13.03 16.49
N TRP A 90 -20.00 12.67 16.82
CA TRP A 90 -19.00 13.64 17.25
C TRP A 90 -18.62 14.61 16.13
N LEU A 91 -18.38 14.12 14.91
CA LEU A 91 -18.08 14.96 13.75
C LEU A 91 -19.21 15.93 13.45
N ASP A 92 -20.46 15.45 13.47
CA ASP A 92 -21.66 16.27 13.23
C ASP A 92 -21.82 17.36 14.31
N SER A 93 -21.32 17.14 15.52
CA SER A 93 -21.37 18.12 16.62
C SER A 93 -20.35 19.26 16.51
N LEU A 94 -19.36 19.14 15.61
CA LEU A 94 -18.33 20.16 15.37
C LEU A 94 -18.71 21.14 14.25
N GLN A 95 -19.85 20.93 13.59
CA GLN A 95 -20.40 21.80 12.54
C GLN A 95 -21.33 22.86 13.11
#